data_AF-A0A7Y7CIS4-F1
#
_entry.id   AF-A0A7Y7CIS4-F1
#
_cell.length_a   1.000
_cell.length_b   1.000
_cell.length_c   1.000
_cell.angle_alpha   90.00
_cell.angle_beta   90.00
_cell.angle_gamma   90.00
#
_symmetry.space_group_name_H-M   'P 1'
#
loop_
_entity.id
_entity.type
_entity.pdbx_description
1 polymer ?
#
loop_
_entity_poly.entity_id
_entity_poly.type
_entity_poly.pdbx_seq_one_letter_code
_entity_poly.pdbx_strand_id
1 'polypeptide(L)'
;MSNEKRKLNASLRITNETHIRKCWAAISNDIVIETITMKVSPKVDFDKYRASAISCLELLGQVRAGELVERDGETFFIQRKNHARRSKNPQPPKEFLLNAKQN
;
A
#
# COMPACT_ATOMS: atom_id res chain seq x y z
N MET A 1 -41.89 -2.08 24.01
CA MET A 1 -41.18 -2.43 22.76
C MET A 1 -41.58 -1.43 21.69
N SER A 2 -40.68 -0.55 21.25
CA SER A 2 -40.89 0.27 20.05
C SER A 2 -39.57 0.47 19.31
N ASN A 3 -39.67 0.43 18.00
CA ASN A 3 -38.71 -0.09 17.03
C ASN A 3 -37.69 0.97 16.55
N GLU A 4 -37.37 1.97 17.37
CA GLU A 4 -36.50 3.10 16.98
C GLU A 4 -35.03 2.96 17.39
N LYS A 5 -34.69 1.98 18.24
CA LYS A 5 -33.30 1.69 18.61
C LYS A 5 -32.55 0.80 17.58
N ARG A 6 -33.15 0.55 16.41
CA ARG A 6 -32.64 -0.35 15.35
C ARG A 6 -32.25 0.36 14.04
N LYS A 7 -31.96 1.65 14.07
CA LYS A 7 -31.05 2.28 13.11
C LYS A 7 -29.83 2.76 13.87
N LEU A 8 -29.20 1.87 14.64
CA LEU A 8 -28.01 1.16 14.19
C LEU A 8 -27.05 2.13 13.50
N ASN A 9 -26.37 2.93 14.33
CA ASN A 9 -24.95 3.22 14.22
C ASN A 9 -24.38 2.96 12.82
N ALA A 10 -24.75 3.81 11.85
CA ALA A 10 -23.86 4.06 10.72
C ALA A 10 -22.69 4.84 11.34
N SER A 11 -21.81 4.09 12.01
CA SER A 11 -20.52 4.57 12.43
C SER A 11 -19.88 5.09 11.15
N LEU A 12 -19.94 6.40 10.99
CA LEU A 12 -19.00 7.16 10.20
C LEU A 12 -17.66 6.88 10.86
N ARG A 13 -17.08 5.69 10.63
CA ARG A 13 -15.68 5.45 10.88
C ARG A 13 -15.00 6.40 9.91
N ILE A 14 -14.67 7.58 10.40
CA ILE A 14 -13.60 8.38 9.83
C ILE A 14 -12.39 7.46 10.02
N THR A 15 -12.15 6.56 9.08
CA THR A 15 -10.88 5.85 8.99
C THR A 15 -9.88 6.96 8.74
N ASN A 16 -9.08 7.29 9.76
CA ASN A 16 -8.00 8.24 9.64
C ASN A 16 -6.93 7.59 8.75
N GLU A 17 -7.18 7.62 7.45
CA GLU A 17 -6.30 7.07 6.43
C GLU A 17 -5.20 8.08 6.15
N THR A 18 -3.97 7.74 6.53
CA THR A 18 -2.81 8.59 6.28
C THR A 18 -1.93 7.98 5.20
N HIS A 19 -1.83 8.65 4.05
CA HIS A 19 -0.90 8.26 3.00
C HIS A 19 0.53 8.63 3.40
N ILE A 20 1.38 7.63 3.63
CA ILE A 20 2.75 7.82 4.14
C ILE A 20 3.71 8.17 2.99
N ARG A 21 3.88 7.25 2.03
CA ARG A 21 4.83 7.42 0.91
C ARG A 21 4.56 6.44 -0.23
N LYS A 22 4.99 6.83 -1.44
CA LYS A 22 5.08 5.92 -2.60
C LYS A 22 6.32 5.05 -2.47
N CYS A 23 6.20 3.77 -2.77
CA CYS A 23 7.30 2.81 -2.65
C CYS A 23 7.18 1.68 -3.68
N TRP A 24 8.28 0.95 -3.85
CA TRP A 24 8.27 -0.42 -4.33
C TRP A 24 8.28 -1.35 -3.12
N ALA A 25 7.57 -2.46 -3.21
CA ALA A 25 7.49 -3.49 -2.18
C ALA A 25 7.81 -4.86 -2.76
N ALA A 26 8.60 -5.65 -2.04
CA ALA A 26 8.75 -7.08 -2.29
C ALA A 26 7.63 -7.85 -1.58
N ILE A 27 6.89 -8.65 -2.33
CA ILE A 27 5.78 -9.46 -1.80
C ILE A 27 6.10 -10.93 -1.98
N SER A 28 5.98 -11.70 -0.90
CA SER A 28 6.13 -13.16 -0.90
C SER A 28 5.02 -13.77 -0.06
N ASN A 29 4.31 -14.78 -0.59
CA ASN A 29 3.15 -15.41 0.06
C ASN A 29 2.09 -14.41 0.56
N ASP A 30 1.76 -13.41 -0.27
CA ASP A 30 0.83 -12.31 0.06
C ASP A 30 1.21 -11.46 1.29
N ILE A 31 2.47 -11.52 1.72
CA ILE A 31 3.03 -10.71 2.81
C ILE A 31 4.06 -9.74 2.22
N VAL A 32 4.03 -8.48 2.67
CA VAL A 32 5.08 -7.51 2.34
C VAL A 32 6.32 -7.85 3.15
N ILE A 33 7.40 -8.18 2.46
CA ILE A 33 8.69 -8.53 3.08
C ILE A 33 9.50 -7.26 3.34
N GLU A 34 9.64 -6.39 2.33
CA GLU A 34 10.43 -5.16 2.45
C GLU A 34 9.95 -4.07 1.48
N THR A 35 10.26 -2.79 1.76
CA THR A 35 9.89 -1.67 0.90
C THR A 35 11.03 -0.67 0.67
N ILE A 36 11.11 -0.11 -0.54
CA ILE A 36 12.03 0.98 -0.87
C ILE A 36 11.22 2.18 -1.38
N THR A 37 11.47 3.36 -0.80
CA THR A 37 10.78 4.62 -1.16
C THR A 37 11.05 5.03 -2.60
N MET A 38 10.05 5.63 -3.27
CA MET A 38 10.26 6.29 -4.57
C MET A 38 10.74 7.75 -4.43
N LYS A 39 10.72 8.31 -3.21
CA LYS A 39 11.14 9.70 -2.95
C LYS A 39 12.65 9.72 -2.69
N VAL A 40 13.40 10.28 -3.63
CA VAL A 40 14.85 10.49 -3.53
C VAL A 40 15.23 11.93 -3.86
N SER A 41 16.46 12.31 -3.53
CA SER A 41 17.02 13.62 -3.88
C SER A 41 17.01 13.85 -5.40
N PRO A 42 16.68 15.05 -5.89
CA PRO A 42 16.72 15.37 -7.33
C PRO A 42 18.12 15.23 -7.96
N LYS A 43 19.19 15.15 -7.15
CA LYS A 43 20.57 14.97 -7.62
C LYS A 43 20.92 13.51 -7.95
N VAL A 44 20.04 12.56 -7.62
CA VAL A 44 20.25 11.15 -7.88
C VAL A 44 19.75 10.80 -9.28
N ASP A 45 20.53 10.00 -10.00
CA ASP A 45 20.09 9.34 -11.23
C ASP A 45 18.93 8.38 -10.88
N PHE A 46 17.70 8.84 -11.12
CA PHE A 46 16.50 8.13 -10.69
C PHE A 46 16.36 6.77 -11.38
N ASP A 47 16.76 6.65 -12.64
CA ASP A 47 16.64 5.40 -13.38
C ASP A 47 17.61 4.35 -12.84
N LYS A 48 18.85 4.73 -12.54
CA LYS A 48 19.79 3.84 -11.83
C LYS A 48 19.30 3.47 -10.45
N TYR A 49 18.81 4.44 -9.68
CA TYR A 49 18.25 4.20 -8.36
C TYR A 49 17.08 3.20 -8.41
N ARG A 50 16.15 3.42 -9.33
CA ARG A 50 14.99 2.55 -9.55
C ARG A 50 15.43 1.15 -9.93
N ALA A 51 16.38 1.00 -10.87
CA ALA A 51 16.89 -0.29 -11.28
C ALA A 51 17.50 -1.05 -10.09
N SER A 52 18.39 -0.39 -9.33
CA SER A 52 19.00 -0.99 -8.14
C SER A 52 17.96 -1.35 -7.07
N ALA A 53 16.99 -0.48 -6.80
CA ALA A 53 15.94 -0.73 -5.83
C ALA A 53 15.07 -1.94 -6.20
N ILE A 54 14.67 -2.03 -7.47
CA ILE A 54 13.90 -3.18 -7.98
C ILE A 54 14.73 -4.45 -7.86
N SER A 55 15.97 -4.45 -8.33
CA SER A 55 16.84 -5.63 -8.27
C SER A 55 17.09 -6.11 -6.84
N CYS A 56 17.26 -5.21 -5.86
CA CYS A 56 17.37 -5.61 -4.45
C CYS A 56 16.09 -6.29 -3.93
N LEU A 57 14.92 -5.74 -4.27
CA LEU A 57 13.63 -6.28 -3.82
C LEU A 57 13.26 -7.61 -4.51
N GLU A 58 13.68 -7.81 -5.76
CA GLU A 58 13.47 -9.06 -6.51
C GLU A 58 14.14 -10.26 -5.84
N LEU A 59 15.20 -10.05 -5.04
CA LEU A 59 15.82 -11.10 -4.23
C LEU A 59 14.90 -11.64 -3.13
N LEU A 60 13.90 -10.87 -2.72
CA LEU A 60 13.03 -11.17 -1.57
C LEU A 60 11.64 -11.63 -2.01
N GLY A 61 11.20 -11.29 -3.22
CA GLY A 61 9.88 -11.65 -3.73
C GLY A 61 9.46 -10.87 -4.97
N GLN A 62 8.18 -10.98 -5.30
CA GLN A 62 7.61 -10.28 -6.45
C GLN A 62 7.49 -8.79 -6.16
N VAL A 63 8.13 -7.96 -6.99
CA VAL A 63 8.13 -6.52 -6.80
C VAL A 63 6.87 -5.86 -7.35
N ARG A 64 6.22 -5.03 -6.54
CA ARG A 64 5.07 -4.21 -6.91
C ARG A 64 5.30 -2.75 -6.56
N ALA A 65 4.80 -1.85 -7.40
CA ALA A 65 4.75 -0.42 -7.13
C ALA A 65 3.44 -0.06 -6.43
N GLY A 66 3.49 0.84 -5.45
CA GLY A 66 2.33 1.21 -4.65
C GLY A 66 2.62 2.34 -3.68
N GLU A 67 1.84 2.39 -2.62
CA GLU A 67 1.99 3.34 -1.52
C GLU A 67 1.74 2.67 -0.17
N LEU A 68 2.40 3.19 0.87
CA LEU A 68 2.12 2.83 2.24
C LEU A 68 1.04 3.74 2.80
N VAL A 69 0.06 3.14 3.45
CA VAL A 69 -1.09 3.80 4.05
C VAL A 69 -1.28 3.29 5.46
N GLU A 70 -1.44 4.21 6.41
CA GLU A 70 -1.78 3.87 7.79
C GLU A 70 -3.29 3.96 7.98
N ARG A 71 -3.89 2.91 8.55
CA ARG A 71 -5.30 2.87 8.98
C ARG A 71 -5.39 2.17 10.33
N ASP A 72 -6.06 2.81 11.28
CA ASP A 72 -6.34 2.24 12.60
C ASP A 72 -5.08 1.70 13.34
N GLY A 73 -3.91 2.34 13.11
CA GLY A 73 -2.62 1.95 13.71
C GLY A 73 -1.87 0.82 12.98
N GLU A 74 -2.43 0.30 11.89
CA GLU A 74 -1.78 -0.68 11.02
C GLU A 74 -1.31 -0.02 9.73
N THR A 75 -0.15 -0.45 9.23
CA THR A 75 0.38 0.01 7.94
C THR A 75 0.11 -1.03 6.86
N PHE A 76 -0.47 -0.58 5.76
CA PHE A 76 -0.79 -1.38 4.58
C PHE A 76 0.02 -0.88 3.39
N PHE A 77 0.45 -1.80 2.55
CA PHE A 77 0.88 -1.51 1.18
C PHE A 77 -0.29 -1.66 0.22
N ILE A 78 -0.62 -0.57 -0.46
CA ILE A 78 -1.66 -0.54 -1.49
C ILE A 78 -0.99 -0.59 -2.85
N GLN A 79 -1.21 -1.67 -3.59
CA GLN A 79 -0.65 -1.83 -4.93
C GLN A 79 -1.27 -0.82 -5.90
N ARG A 80 -0.40 -0.08 -6.61
CA ARG A 80 -0.82 0.84 -7.66
C ARG A 80 -1.41 0.07 -8.84
N LYS A 81 -2.58 0.49 -9.29
CA LYS A 81 -3.18 -0.02 -10.53
C LYS A 81 -2.57 0.68 -11.75
N ASN A 82 -2.04 -0.11 -12.67
CA ASN A 82 -1.82 0.36 -14.03
C ASN A 82 -3.20 0.44 -14.71
N HIS A 83 -3.59 1.63 -15.16
CA HIS A 83 -4.84 1.89 -15.89
C HIS A 83 -6.16 1.84 -15.08
N ALA A 84 -6.15 2.28 -13.82
CA ALA A 84 -7.36 2.37 -12.99
C ALA A 84 -8.55 3.12 -13.64
N ARG A 85 -8.27 4.08 -14.53
CA ARG A 85 -9.28 4.91 -15.19
C ARG A 85 -9.86 4.32 -16.49
N ARG A 86 -9.40 3.14 -16.93
CA ARG A 86 -9.77 2.57 -18.25
C ARG A 86 -10.99 1.63 -18.20
N SER A 87 -11.42 1.21 -17.01
CA SER A 87 -12.58 0.32 -16.83
C SER A 87 -13.81 1.08 -16.35
N LYS A 88 -14.99 0.73 -16.87
CA LYS A 88 -16.29 1.18 -16.34
C LYS A 88 -16.61 0.51 -14.98
N ASN A 89 -15.96 -0.61 -14.67
CA ASN A 89 -16.04 -1.33 -13.39
C ASN A 89 -14.64 -1.46 -12.79
N PRO A 90 -14.14 -0.46 -12.06
CA PRO A 90 -12.84 -0.54 -11.41
C PRO A 90 -12.90 -1.50 -10.21
N GLN A 91 -12.08 -2.55 -10.24
CA GLN A 91 -11.85 -3.42 -9.08
C GLN A 91 -11.20 -2.62 -7.94
N PRO A 92 -11.37 -2.98 -6.65
CA PRO A 92 -10.61 -2.37 -5.55
C PRO A 92 -9.10 -2.68 -5.68
N PRO A 93 -8.21 -1.82 -5.16
CA PRO A 93 -6.77 -2.08 -5.18
C PRO A 93 -6.45 -3.29 -4.30
N LYS A 94 -5.38 -4.02 -4.64
CA LYS A 94 -4.88 -5.07 -3.76
C LYS A 94 -4.12 -4.41 -2.61
N GLU A 95 -4.45 -4.83 -1.40
CA GLU A 95 -3.86 -4.33 -0.17
C GLU A 95 -3.14 -5.48 0.53
N PHE A 96 -1.97 -5.20 1.09
CA PHE A 96 -1.13 -6.16 1.77
C PHE A 96 -0.71 -5.57 3.11
N LEU A 97 -0.84 -6.31 4.21
CA LEU A 97 -0.40 -5.85 5.52
C LEU A 97 1.14 -5.76 5.53
N LEU A 98 1.68 -4.65 6.03
CA LEU A 98 3.13 -4.50 6.19
C LEU A 98 3.57 -5.32 7.41
N ASN A 99 4.49 -6.26 7.22
CA ASN A 99 5.02 -7.03 8.34
C ASN A 99 5.95 -6.13 9.18
N ALA A 100 5.44 -5.58 10.27
CA ALA A 100 6.17 -4.67 11.16
C ALA A 100 7.25 -5.35 12.04
N LYS A 101 7.43 -6.68 11.92
CA LYS A 101 8.39 -7.44 12.72
C LYS A 101 9.62 -7.82 11.88
N GLN A 102 10.56 -6.89 11.78
CA GLN A 102 11.96 -7.22 11.53
C GLN A 102 12.73 -6.81 12.78
N ASN A 103 13.12 -7.81 13.58
CA ASN A 103 14.03 -7.67 14.72
C ASN A 103 15.44 -7.34 14.25
#